data_AF-A0A7Y5WA13-F1
#
_entry.id   AF-A0A7Y5WA13-F1
#
_cell.length_a   1.000
_cell.length_b   1.000
_cell.length_c   1.000
_cell.angle_alpha   90.00
_cell.angle_beta   90.00
_cell.angle_gamma   90.00
#
_symmetry.space_group_name_H-M   'P 1'
#
loop_
_entity.id
_entity.type
_entity.pdbx_description
1 polymer ?
#
loop_
_entity_poly.entity_id
_entity_poly.type
_entity_poly.pdbx_seq_one_letter_code
_entity_poly.pdbx_strand_id
1 'polypeptide(L)' 'MGQLTRAIAAAVKASEQTPYAIAKGAGVARSQLSRLLSGQRGLNTDTIERLADYLGLRITIEPKGKTTKGR' A
#
# COMPACT_ATOMS: atom_id res chain seq x y z
N MET A 1 0.70 0.82 -12.24
CA MET A 1 0.50 0.81 -10.78
C MET A 1 -0.91 1.25 -10.43
N GLY A 2 -1.64 0.46 -9.66
CA GLY A 2 -2.97 0.81 -9.16
C GLY A 2 -2.93 1.84 -8.03
N GLN A 3 -4.08 2.46 -7.74
CA GLN A 3 -4.22 3.52 -6.72
C GLN A 3 -3.73 3.06 -5.35
N LEU A 4 -4.10 1.85 -4.91
CA LEU A 4 -3.70 1.27 -3.63
C LEU A 4 -2.18 1.16 -3.47
N THR A 5 -1.49 0.60 -4.48
CA THR A 5 -0.01 0.50 -4.45
C THR A 5 0.68 1.86 -4.41
N ARG A 6 0.10 2.89 -5.04
CA ARG A 6 0.66 4.25 -4.99
C ARG A 6 0.50 4.86 -3.60
N ALA A 7 -0.65 4.66 -2.96
CA ALA A 7 -0.90 5.17 -1.60
C ALA A 7 0.09 4.58 -0.60
N ILE A 8 0.32 3.25 -0.64
CA ILE A 8 1.32 2.61 0.22
C ILE A 8 2.73 3.12 -0.09
N ALA A 9 3.12 3.21 -1.37
CA ALA A 9 4.44 3.73 -1.73
C ALA A 9 4.66 5.18 -1.27
N ALA A 10 3.62 6.02 -1.29
CA ALA A 10 3.69 7.38 -0.77
C ALA A 10 3.84 7.38 0.76
N ALA A 11 3.08 6.56 1.48
CA ALA A 11 3.20 6.43 2.93
C ALA A 11 4.59 5.93 3.37
N VAL A 12 5.16 4.96 2.65
CA VAL A 12 6.53 4.49 2.88
C VAL A 12 7.55 5.62 2.70
N LYS A 13 7.38 6.47 1.67
CA LYS A 13 8.26 7.61 1.41
C LYS A 13 8.10 8.75 2.42
N ALA A 14 6.91 8.91 2.99
CA ALA A 14 6.63 9.91 4.02
C ALA A 14 7.08 9.47 5.41
N SER A 15 7.36 8.18 5.61
CA SER A 15 7.92 7.66 6.84
C SER A 15 9.37 8.11 7.02
N GLU A 16 9.75 8.45 8.26
CA GLU A 16 11.14 8.74 8.63
C GLU A 16 12.01 7.46 8.70
N GLN A 17 11.38 6.29 8.58
CA GLN A 17 12.07 5.01 8.62
C GLN A 17 12.66 4.64 7.27
N THR A 18 13.82 3.98 7.29
CA THR A 18 14.38 3.42 6.06
C THR A 18 13.46 2.34 5.49
N PRO A 19 13.43 2.14 4.15
CA PRO A 19 12.66 1.05 3.56
C PRO A 19 13.01 -0.32 4.16
N TYR A 20 14.26 -0.54 4.56
CA TYR A 20 14.66 -1.77 5.22
C TYR A 20 13.98 -1.96 6.58
N ALA A 21 13.94 -0.92 7.42
CA ALA A 21 13.27 -0.95 8.71
C ALA A 21 11.77 -1.22 8.56
N ILE A 22 11.12 -0.56 7.59
CA ILE A 22 9.71 -0.77 7.27
C ILE A 22 9.44 -2.20 6.81
N ALA A 23 10.27 -2.73 5.90
CA ALA A 23 10.11 -4.10 5.42
C ALA A 23 10.23 -5.12 6.57
N LYS A 24 11.22 -4.93 7.44
CA LYS A 24 11.45 -5.80 8.59
C LYS A 24 10.30 -5.71 9.60
N GLY A 25 9.86 -4.50 9.93
CA GLY A 25 8.80 -4.27 10.90
C GLY A 25 7.43 -4.76 10.43
N ALA A 26 7.12 -4.61 9.15
CA ALA A 26 5.89 -5.14 8.54
C ALA A 26 5.96 -6.66 8.25
N GLY A 27 7.11 -7.31 8.47
CA GLY A 27 7.27 -8.74 8.15
C GLY A 27 7.12 -9.04 6.65
N VAL A 28 7.64 -8.16 5.79
CA VAL A 28 7.58 -8.28 4.34
C VAL A 28 8.98 -8.37 3.74
N ALA A 29 9.11 -9.04 2.59
CA ALA A 29 10.42 -9.19 1.98
C ALA A 29 10.93 -7.85 1.44
N ARG A 30 12.21 -7.51 1.71
CA ARG A 30 12.85 -6.29 1.17
C ARG A 30 12.73 -6.21 -0.36
N SER A 31 12.81 -7.34 -1.06
CA SER A 31 12.64 -7.42 -2.51
C SER A 31 11.22 -7.02 -2.96
N GLN A 32 10.18 -7.33 -2.17
CA GLN A 32 8.81 -6.88 -2.44
C GLN A 32 8.69 -5.37 -2.26
N LEU A 33 9.23 -4.81 -1.17
CA LEU A 33 9.21 -3.37 -0.95
C LEU A 33 10.02 -2.60 -2.02
N SER A 34 11.17 -3.12 -2.43
CA SER A 34 11.97 -2.52 -3.50
C SER A 34 11.22 -2.50 -4.83
N ARG A 35 10.50 -3.59 -5.18
CA ARG A 35 9.65 -3.65 -6.37
C ARG A 35 8.48 -2.66 -6.31
N LEU A 36 7.88 -2.51 -5.12
CA LEU A 36 6.86 -1.51 -4.87
C LEU A 36 7.40 -0.10 -5.11
N LEU A 37 8.60 0.23 -4.62
CA LEU A 37 9.18 1.56 -4.79
C LEU A 37 9.63 1.82 -6.23
N SER A 38 10.03 0.79 -6.97
CA SER A 38 10.53 0.90 -8.36
C SER A 38 9.45 0.93 -9.44
N GLY A 39 8.16 0.83 -9.09
CA GLY A 39 7.11 0.83 -10.12
C GLY A 39 6.76 -0.54 -10.69
N GLN A 40 7.50 -1.60 -10.32
CA GLN A 40 7.45 -2.90 -10.98
C GLN A 40 6.48 -3.88 -10.33
N ARG A 41 5.39 -4.21 -11.05
CA ARG A 41 4.33 -5.20 -10.73
C ARG A 41 3.71 -5.10 -9.33
N GLY A 42 2.44 -5.49 -9.23
CA GLY A 42 1.66 -5.37 -7.99
C GLY A 42 2.22 -6.23 -6.86
N LEU A 43 2.15 -5.72 -5.63
CA LEU A 43 2.28 -6.54 -4.43
C LEU A 43 1.11 -7.51 -4.32
N ASN A 44 1.31 -8.64 -3.63
CA ASN A 44 0.18 -9.45 -3.20
C ASN A 44 -0.63 -8.67 -2.14
N THR A 45 -1.90 -9.02 -1.97
CA THR A 45 -2.80 -8.35 -1.03
C THR A 45 -2.27 -8.41 0.41
N ASP A 46 -1.75 -9.56 0.83
CA ASP A 46 -1.16 -9.77 2.17
C ASP A 46 -0.01 -8.79 2.48
N THR A 47 0.89 -8.52 1.52
CA THR A 47 1.97 -7.54 1.72
C THR A 47 1.42 -6.13 1.86
N ILE A 48 0.36 -5.80 1.12
CA ILE A 48 -0.29 -4.48 1.20
C ILE A 48 -0.93 -4.28 2.57
N GLU A 49 -1.64 -5.29 3.07
CA GLU A 49 -2.30 -5.26 4.38
C GLU A 49 -1.28 -5.12 5.51
N ARG A 50 -0.21 -5.91 5.49
CA ARG A 50 0.88 -5.82 6.48
C ARG A 50 1.57 -4.47 6.48
N LEU A 51 1.85 -3.92 5.29
CA LEU A 51 2.44 -2.59 5.18
C LEU A 51 1.48 -1.51 5.67
N ALA A 52 0.19 -1.63 5.37
CA ALA A 52 -0.81 -0.70 5.87
C ALA A 52 -0.88 -0.73 7.39
N ASP A 53 -0.96 -1.91 7.99
CA ASP A 53 -1.01 -2.09 9.45
C ASP A 53 0.24 -1.51 10.12
N TYR A 54 1.43 -1.86 9.62
CA TYR A 54 2.69 -1.33 10.15
C TYR A 54 2.81 0.19 10.04
N LEU A 55 2.29 0.77 8.97
CA LEU A 55 2.31 2.23 8.73
C LEU A 55 1.15 2.96 9.43
N GLY A 56 0.31 2.26 10.21
CA GLY A 56 -0.83 2.85 10.90
C GLY A 56 -1.95 3.32 9.95
N LEU A 57 -2.06 2.71 8.77
CA LEU A 57 -3.06 3.03 7.76
C LEU A 57 -4.28 2.11 7.90
N ARG A 58 -5.46 2.65 7.59
CA ARG A 58 -6.71 1.90 7.50
C ARG A 58 -7.11 1.71 6.03
N ILE A 59 -7.36 0.47 5.63
CA ILE A 59 -7.95 0.15 4.32
C ILE A 59 -9.47 0.00 4.52
N THR A 60 -10.27 0.78 3.78
CA THR A 60 -11.72 0.64 3.73
C THR A 60 -12.15 0.19 2.33
N ILE A 61 -13.12 -0.71 2.28
CA ILE A 61 -13.75 -1.17 1.03
C ILE A 61 -15.20 -0.71 1.08
N GLU A 62 -15.56 0.21 0.19
CA GLU A 62 -16.88 0.82 0.14
C GLU A 62 -17.52 0.59 -1.24
N PRO A 63 -18.84 0.38 -1.31
CA PRO A 63 -19.54 0.32 -2.58
C PRO A 63 -19.36 1.62 -3.37
N LYS A 64 -19.07 1.52 -4.66
CA LYS A 64 -19.14 2.70 -5.54
C LYS A 64 -20.58 3.21 -5.53
N GLY A 65 -20.77 4.47 -5.13
CA GLY A 65 -22.10 5.10 -5.09
C GLY A 65 -22.84 4.90 -6.41
N LYS A 66 -24.13 4.53 -6.35
CA LYS A 66 -24.96 4.44 -7.55
C LYS A 66 -25.09 5.85 -8.12
N THR A 67 -24.68 6.06 -9.36
CA THR A 67 -25.06 7.28 -10.10
C THR A 67 -26.58 7.19 -10.32
N THR A 68 -27.36 7.80 -9.44
CA THR A 68 -28.78 8.02 -9.69
C THR A 68 -28.86 8.97 -10.88
N LYS A 69 -29.02 8.40 -12.08
CA LYS A 69 -29.38 9.16 -13.26
C LYS A 69 -30.75 9.75 -12.96
N GLY A 70 -30.78 11.07 -12.73
CA GLY A 70 -31.99 11.82 -12.45
C GLY A 70 -33.05 11.52 -13.50
N ARG A 71 -34.27 11.31 -13.02
CA ARG A 71 -35.49 11.08 -13.79
C ARG A 71 -36.08 12.43 -14.19
#